data_AF-A0A1I4P661-F1
#
_entry.id   AF-A0A1I4P661-F1
#
_cell.length_a   1.000
_cell.length_b   1.000
_cell.length_c   1.000
_cell.angle_alpha   90.00
_cell.angle_beta   90.00
_cell.angle_gamma   90.00
#
_symmetry.space_group_name_H-M   'P 1'
#
loop_
_entity.id
_entity.type
_entity.pdbx_description
1 polymer ?
#
loop_
_entity_poly.entity_id
_entity_poly.type
_entity_poly.pdbx_seq_one_letter_code
_entity_poly.pdbx_strand_id
1 'polypeptide(L)'
;MIAADGEDVAAAIGFTAVLGMVVVLVLPLLVPALSFSPTQYGVFASPTVYAVPQVLAATGSVSLLSVHIGTLVKLVRVLLPGPVVLLLSLLALAAISLAAIQLLGIA
;
A
#
# COMPACT_ATOMS: atom_id res chain seq x y z
N MET A 1 12.94 -6.43 -17.20
CA MET A 1 13.92 -5.75 -16.32
C MET A 1 15.27 -5.95 -16.95
N ILE A 2 15.84 -4.88 -17.49
CA ILE A 2 17.26 -4.86 -17.90
C ILE A 2 18.09 -5.05 -16.62
N ALA A 3 19.14 -5.85 -16.66
CA ALA A 3 20.03 -6.09 -15.53
C ALA A 3 20.61 -4.76 -15.06
N ALA A 4 20.05 -4.21 -13.98
CA ALA A 4 20.59 -3.04 -13.30
C ALA A 4 21.56 -3.54 -12.23
N ASP A 5 22.72 -2.89 -12.13
CA ASP A 5 23.71 -3.24 -11.13
C ASP A 5 23.15 -2.97 -9.73
N GLY A 6 23.62 -3.70 -8.72
CA GLY A 6 23.09 -3.57 -7.35
C GLY A 6 23.22 -2.15 -6.79
N GLU A 7 24.21 -1.39 -7.27
CA GLU A 7 24.39 0.04 -6.98
C GLU A 7 23.27 0.91 -7.54
N ASP A 8 22.79 0.65 -8.75
CA ASP A 8 21.69 1.38 -9.37
C ASP A 8 20.37 1.13 -8.62
N VAL A 9 20.16 -0.12 -8.18
CA VAL A 9 18.99 -0.49 -7.36
C VAL A 9 19.05 0.21 -6.00
N ALA A 10 20.23 0.21 -5.35
CA ALA A 10 20.41 0.90 -4.07
C ALA A 10 20.21 2.41 -4.21
N ALA A 11 20.76 3.02 -5.27
CA ALA A 11 20.59 4.43 -5.59
C ALA A 11 19.11 4.77 -5.83
N ALA A 12 18.37 3.94 -6.58
CA ALA A 12 16.94 4.13 -6.81
C ALA A 12 16.10 4.02 -5.53
N ILE A 13 16.39 3.06 -4.65
CA ILE A 13 15.73 2.92 -3.35
C ILE A 13 16.02 4.14 -2.47
N GLY A 14 17.27 4.59 -2.41
CA GLY A 14 17.66 5.78 -1.66
C GLY A 14 16.96 7.03 -2.17
N PHE A 15 16.96 7.25 -3.49
CA PHE A 15 16.30 8.37 -4.12
C PHE A 15 14.79 8.40 -3.86
N THR A 16 14.12 7.25 -4.02
CA THR A 16 12.67 7.14 -3.74
C THR A 16 12.34 7.32 -2.25
N ALA A 17 13.22 6.88 -1.34
CA ALA A 17 13.05 7.13 0.09
C ALA A 17 13.12 8.63 0.42
N VAL A 18 14.06 9.36 -0.18
CA VAL A 18 14.20 10.82 -0.01
C VAL A 18 12.97 11.55 -0.53
N LEU A 19 12.51 11.22 -1.75
CA LEU A 19 11.26 11.79 -2.29
C LEU A 19 10.06 11.50 -1.38
N GLY A 20 9.99 10.28 -0.83
CA GLY A 20 8.97 9.92 0.16
C GLY A 20 9.02 10.79 1.42
N MET A 21 10.20 11.15 1.92
CA MET A 21 10.31 12.08 3.05
C MET A 21 9.89 13.50 2.71
N VAL A 22 10.17 13.99 1.50
CA VAL A 22 9.65 15.30 1.06
C VAL A 22 8.11 15.29 1.13
N VAL A 23 7.47 14.23 0.65
CA VAL A 23 6.01 14.08 0.72
C VAL A 23 5.52 14.07 2.17
N VAL A 24 6.18 13.35 3.08
CA VAL A 24 5.84 13.32 4.51
C VAL A 24 5.83 14.71 5.14
N LEU A 25 6.79 15.56 4.76
CA LEU A 25 6.91 16.92 5.30
C LEU A 25 5.90 17.89 4.68
N VAL A 26 5.55 17.70 3.40
CA VAL A 26 4.62 18.57 2.68
C VAL A 26 3.16 18.24 3.01
N LEU A 27 2.82 16.97 3.22
CA LEU A 27 1.44 16.53 3.41
C LEU A 27 0.66 17.26 4.52
N PRO A 28 1.24 17.49 5.72
CA PRO A 28 0.56 18.19 6.80
C PRO A 28 0.23 19.64 6.46
N LEU A 29 1.04 20.28 5.60
CA LEU A 29 0.83 21.66 5.16
C LEU A 29 -0.40 21.81 4.26
N LEU A 30 -0.86 20.71 3.64
CA LEU A 30 -2.07 20.69 2.82
C LEU A 30 -3.35 20.65 3.65
N VAL A 31 -3.28 20.28 4.93
CA VAL A 31 -4.45 20.19 5.82
C VAL A 31 -5.22 21.51 5.94
N PRO A 32 -4.59 22.66 6.25
CA PRO A 32 -5.29 23.93 6.29
C PRO A 32 -5.81 24.38 4.92
N ALA A 33 -5.07 24.09 3.84
CA ALA A 33 -5.48 24.47 2.48
C ALA A 33 -6.73 23.71 1.99
N LEU A 34 -6.87 22.45 2.39
CA LEU A 34 -7.97 21.57 2.00
C LEU A 34 -9.05 21.42 3.07
N SER A 35 -8.88 22.05 4.23
CA SER A 35 -9.79 21.97 5.38
C SER A 35 -10.12 20.53 5.81
N PHE A 36 -9.15 19.62 5.75
CA PHE A 36 -9.37 18.22 6.08
C PHE A 36 -9.72 18.02 7.56
N SER A 37 -10.71 17.17 7.83
CA SER A 37 -10.90 16.62 9.16
C SER A 37 -9.79 15.61 9.52
N PRO A 38 -9.54 15.34 10.81
CA PRO A 38 -8.57 14.34 11.26
C PRO A 38 -8.74 12.95 10.62
N THR A 39 -9.99 12.50 10.44
CA THR A 39 -10.32 11.23 9.79
C THR A 39 -9.99 11.28 8.30
N GLN A 40 -10.42 12.33 7.60
CA GLN A 40 -10.17 12.49 6.16
C GLN A 40 -8.67 12.54 5.86
N TYR A 41 -7.90 13.30 6.65
CA TYR A 41 -6.46 13.36 6.49
C TYR A 41 -5.80 11.99 6.71
N GLY A 42 -6.25 11.22 7.70
CA GLY A 42 -5.72 9.87 7.95
C GLY A 42 -5.95 8.91 6.78
N VAL A 43 -7.16 8.96 6.20
CA VAL A 43 -7.50 8.18 4.99
C VAL A 43 -6.69 8.65 3.79
N PHE A 44 -6.53 9.96 3.60
CA PHE A 44 -5.82 10.56 2.47
C PHE A 44 -4.30 10.34 2.52
N ALA A 45 -3.71 10.42 3.71
CA ALA A 45 -2.28 10.25 3.89
C ALA A 45 -1.83 8.83 3.53
N SER A 46 -2.58 7.80 3.93
CA SER A 46 -2.18 6.40 3.74
C SER A 46 -1.86 5.97 2.29
N PRO A 47 -2.68 6.27 1.26
CA PRO A 47 -2.33 6.01 -0.14
C PRO A 47 -1.19 6.88 -0.67
N THR A 48 -1.00 8.07 -0.10
CA THR A 48 0.00 9.03 -0.59
C THR A 48 1.42 8.68 -0.13
N VAL A 49 1.57 8.13 1.08
CA VAL A 49 2.87 7.71 1.62
C VAL A 49 3.10 6.21 1.51
N TYR A 50 4.24 5.85 0.93
CA TYR A 50 4.58 4.47 0.61
C TYR A 50 4.91 3.62 1.83
N ALA A 51 5.71 4.12 2.79
CA ALA A 51 6.15 3.31 3.93
C ALA A 51 5.26 3.50 5.18
N VAL A 52 5.17 2.47 6.02
CA VAL A 52 4.40 2.53 7.28
C VAL A 52 4.93 3.61 8.25
N PRO A 53 6.26 3.72 8.50
CA PRO A 53 6.79 4.76 9.38
C PRO A 53 6.50 6.18 8.88
N GLN A 54 6.46 6.36 7.55
CA GLN A 54 6.15 7.63 6.91
C GLN A 54 4.69 8.05 7.13
N VAL A 55 3.75 7.09 7.08
CA VAL A 55 2.33 7.34 7.39
C VAL A 55 2.17 7.81 8.84
N LEU A 56 2.84 7.14 9.77
CA LEU A 56 2.82 7.50 11.20
C LEU A 56 3.39 8.90 11.42
N ALA A 57 4.51 9.23 10.77
CA ALA A 57 5.13 10.55 10.84
C ALA A 57 4.21 11.65 10.27
N ALA A 58 3.64 11.44 9.08
CA ALA A 58 2.77 12.41 8.42
C ALA A 58 1.46 12.65 9.19
N THR A 59 0.82 11.59 9.69
CA THR A 59 -0.45 11.69 10.42
C THR A 59 -0.27 12.17 11.87
N GLY A 60 0.85 11.80 12.50
CA GLY A 60 1.21 12.21 13.85
C GLY A 60 1.43 13.71 14.00
N SER A 61 1.84 14.38 12.92
CA SER A 61 1.99 15.84 12.90
C SER A 61 0.67 16.62 12.97
N VAL A 62 -0.48 15.97 12.74
CA VAL A 62 -1.80 16.62 12.66
C VAL A 62 -2.68 16.27 13.84
N SER A 63 -2.87 14.97 14.14
CA SER A 63 -3.63 14.54 15.32
C SER A 63 -3.47 13.04 15.60
N LEU A 64 -3.70 12.65 16.86
CA LEU A 64 -3.69 11.25 17.28
C LEU A 64 -4.79 10.42 16.58
N LEU A 65 -5.96 11.00 16.34
CA LEU A 65 -7.03 10.32 15.60
C LEU A 65 -6.55 9.97 14.18
N SER A 66 -5.89 10.92 13.51
CA SER A 66 -5.35 10.69 12.17
C SER A 66 -4.31 9.56 12.14
N VAL A 67 -3.50 9.42 13.19
CA VAL A 67 -2.56 8.30 13.33
C VAL A 67 -3.31 6.96 13.36
N HIS A 68 -4.34 6.83 14.18
CA HIS A 68 -5.13 5.60 14.25
C HIS A 68 -5.77 5.25 12.91
N ILE A 69 -6.40 6.23 12.26
CA ILE A 69 -7.06 6.02 10.97
C ILE A 69 -6.04 5.70 9.87
N GLY A 70 -4.95 6.46 9.78
CA GLY A 70 -3.88 6.24 8.81
C GLY A 70 -3.23 4.86 8.98
N THR A 71 -3.00 4.44 10.23
CA THR A 71 -2.49 3.11 10.56
C THR A 71 -3.46 2.02 10.14
N LEU A 72 -4.75 2.16 10.47
CA LEU A 72 -5.77 1.19 10.06
C LEU A 72 -5.80 1.02 8.54
N VAL A 73 -5.90 2.12 7.79
CA VAL A 73 -5.92 2.08 6.31
C VAL A 73 -4.63 1.47 5.76
N LYS A 74 -3.48 1.77 6.39
CA LYS A 74 -2.19 1.23 5.97
C LYS A 74 -2.11 -0.28 6.20
N LEU A 75 -2.51 -0.75 7.37
CA LEU A 75 -2.49 -2.17 7.72
C LEU A 75 -3.45 -2.97 6.85
N VAL A 76 -4.67 -2.47 6.59
CA VAL A 76 -5.59 -3.14 5.66
C VAL A 76 -4.93 -3.30 4.29
N ARG A 77 -4.29 -2.26 3.76
CA ARG A 77 -3.67 -2.30 2.42
C ARG A 77 -2.40 -3.15 2.35
N VAL A 78 -1.66 -3.29 3.44
CA VAL A 78 -0.47 -4.15 3.49
C VAL A 78 -0.86 -5.60 3.73
N LEU A 79 -1.87 -5.84 4.58
CA LEU A 79 -2.29 -7.19 4.97
C LEU A 79 -3.16 -7.85 3.91
N LEU A 80 -4.18 -7.15 3.39
CA LEU A 80 -5.22 -7.71 2.51
C LEU A 80 -4.70 -8.33 1.20
N PRO A 81 -3.62 -7.86 0.55
CA PRO A 81 -3.09 -8.51 -0.65
C PRO A 81 -2.70 -9.98 -0.43
N GLY A 82 -2.16 -10.36 0.74
CA GLY A 82 -1.77 -11.74 1.02
C GLY A 82 -2.97 -12.70 1.02
N PRO A 83 -3.96 -12.53 1.91
CA PRO A 83 -5.18 -13.32 1.93
C PRO A 83 -5.95 -13.27 0.61
N VAL A 84 -6.05 -12.12 -0.05
CA VAL A 84 -6.76 -12.01 -1.33
C VAL A 84 -6.08 -12.83 -2.41
N VAL A 85 -4.77 -12.74 -2.56
CA VAL A 85 -4.05 -13.56 -3.56
C VAL A 85 -4.18 -15.05 -3.25
N LEU A 86 -4.12 -15.45 -1.97
CA LEU A 86 -4.32 -16.84 -1.57
C LEU A 86 -5.73 -17.34 -1.94
N LEU A 87 -6.78 -16.58 -1.61
CA LEU A 87 -8.15 -16.93 -1.93
C LEU A 87 -8.36 -17.03 -3.44
N LEU A 88 -7.87 -16.05 -4.21
CA LEU A 88 -7.97 -16.07 -5.67
C LEU A 88 -7.22 -17.27 -6.28
N SER A 89 -6.06 -17.63 -5.73
CA SER A 89 -5.29 -18.80 -6.18
C SER A 89 -6.02 -20.11 -5.92
N LEU A 90 -6.68 -20.26 -4.76
CA LEU A 90 -7.48 -21.44 -4.44
C LEU A 90 -8.72 -21.56 -5.34
N LEU A 91 -9.41 -20.45 -5.58
CA LEU A 91 -10.56 -20.41 -6.48
C LEU A 91 -10.16 -20.73 -7.93
N ALA A 92 -9.03 -20.19 -8.39
CA ALA A 92 -8.50 -20.50 -9.71
C ALA A 92 -8.11 -21.98 -9.84
N LEU A 93 -7.46 -22.55 -8.84
CA LEU A 93 -7.09 -23.97 -8.82
C LEU A 93 -8.32 -24.88 -8.88
N ALA A 94 -9.37 -24.56 -8.10
CA ALA A 94 -10.63 -25.31 -8.13
C ALA A 94 -11.33 -25.25 -9.51
N ALA A 95 -11.34 -24.07 -10.14
CA ALA A 95 -11.91 -23.89 -11.48
C ALA A 95 -11.17 -24.69 -12.55
N ILE A 96 -9.83 -24.69 -12.51
CA ILE A 96 -8.99 -25.46 -13.43
C ILE A 96 -9.21 -26.97 -13.25
N SER A 97 -9.32 -27.45 -12.01
CA SER A 97 -9.58 -28.86 -11.70
C SER A 97 -10.91 -29.35 -12.29
N LEU A 98 -11.98 -28.54 -12.16
CA LEU A 98 -13.29 -28.86 -12.73
C LEU A 98 -13.25 -28.93 -14.26
N ALA A 99 -12.57 -27.97 -14.90
CA ALA A 99 -12.38 -27.97 -16.35
C ALA A 99 -11.57 -29.17 -16.84
N ALA A 100 -10.53 -29.58 -16.10
CA ALA A 100 -9.73 -30.76 -16.44
C ALA A 100 -10.54 -32.06 -16.35
N ILE A 101 -11.38 -32.21 -15.32
CA ILE A 101 -12.28 -33.38 -15.18
C ILE A 101 -13.30 -33.42 -16.31
N GLN A 102 -13.88 -32.27 -16.70
CA GLN A 102 -14.79 -32.20 -17.84
C GLN A 102 -14.10 -32.56 -19.16
N LEU A 103 -12.83 -32.20 -19.36
CA LEU A 103 -12.10 -32.55 -20.57
C LEU A 103 -11.77 -34.06 -20.65
N LEU A 104 -11.53 -34.71 -19.51
CA LEU A 104 -11.18 -36.13 -19.42
C LEU A 104 -12.39 -37.07 -19.43
N GLY A 105 -13.58 -36.58 -19.06
CA GLY A 105 -14.82 -37.37 -19.00
C GLY A 105 -15.68 -37.37 -20.27
N ILE A 106 -15.22 -36.73 -21.36
CA ILE A 106 -15.97 -36.59 -22.62
C ILE A 106 -15.13 -37.06 -23.83
N ALA A 107 -14.26 -38.06 -23.64
CA ALA A 107 -13.60 -38.80 -24.71
C ALA A 107 -13.94 -40.29 -24.60
#